data_AF-A0A7S4DTI9-F1
#
_entry.id   AF-A0A7S4DTI9-F1
#
_cell.length_a   1.000
_cell.length_b   1.000
_cell.length_c   1.000
_cell.angle_alpha   90.00
_cell.angle_beta   90.00
_cell.angle_gamma   90.00
#
_symmetry.space_group_name_H-M   'P 1'
#
loop_
_entity.id
_entity.type
_entity.pdbx_description
1 polymer ?
#
loop_
_entity_poly.entity_id
_entity_poly.type
_entity_poly.pdbx_seq_one_letter_code
_entity_poly.pdbx_strand_id
1 'polypeptide(L)'
;PFVHMSAIIATQLSRIKFFNYIRANPFLLRQMQSVAVAVGVATCFGAPVGGVLFSIEVTSTVFAVSNLWKCFYGSAWAIVMFRSLHEIASISTFDQTSHDETQFGPALLLFIVLGTLCGLM
;
A
#
# COMPACT_ATOMS: atom_id res chain seq x y z
N PRO A 1 -3.69 7.70 -8.96
CA PRO A 1 -4.37 8.91 -8.41
C PRO A 1 -4.58 8.82 -6.89
N PHE A 2 -5.13 7.72 -6.35
CA PHE A 2 -5.45 7.60 -4.92
C PHE A 2 -4.21 7.69 -4.00
N VAL A 3 -3.13 7.00 -4.36
CA VAL A 3 -1.81 7.09 -3.69
C VAL A 3 -1.30 8.54 -3.65
N HIS A 4 -1.56 9.30 -4.72
CA HIS A 4 -1.16 10.69 -4.78
C HIS A 4 -2.03 11.57 -3.87
N MET A 5 -3.32 11.26 -3.74
CA MET A 5 -4.23 11.92 -2.80
C MET A 5 -3.83 11.64 -1.34
N SER A 6 -3.50 10.39 -1.00
CA SER A 6 -3.02 10.07 0.35
C SER A 6 -1.72 10.79 0.68
N ALA A 7 -0.78 10.89 -0.27
CA ALA A 7 0.45 11.67 -0.13
C ALA A 7 0.19 13.18 0.09
N ILE A 8 -0.79 13.76 -0.63
CA ILE A 8 -1.22 15.16 -0.43
C ILE A 8 -1.81 15.34 0.97
N ILE A 9 -2.70 14.43 1.41
CA ILE A 9 -3.31 14.47 2.75
C ILE A 9 -2.23 14.41 3.83
N ALA A 10 -1.26 13.50 3.69
CA ALA A 10 -0.14 13.40 4.60
C ALA A 10 0.70 14.69 4.64
N THR A 11 0.98 15.28 3.47
CA THR A 11 1.70 16.56 3.38
C THR A 11 0.94 17.68 4.11
N GLN A 12 -0.38 17.77 3.92
CA GLN A 12 -1.21 18.78 4.57
C GLN A 12 -1.28 18.56 6.08
N LEU A 13 -1.32 17.31 6.54
CA LEU A 13 -1.29 16.96 7.95
C LEU A 13 0.04 17.41 8.61
N SER A 14 1.17 17.30 7.91
CA SER A 14 2.46 17.83 8.39
C SER A 14 2.52 19.36 8.49
N ARG A 15 1.58 20.10 7.87
CA ARG A 15 1.53 21.58 7.94
C ARG A 15 0.79 22.10 9.17
N ILE A 16 0.04 21.25 9.86
CA ILE A 16 -0.63 21.63 11.11
C ILE A 16 0.45 21.99 12.15
N LYS A 17 0.25 23.09 12.89
CA LYS A 17 1.25 23.62 13.85
C LYS A 17 1.81 22.55 14.80
N PHE A 18 0.98 21.61 15.22
CA PHE A 18 1.36 20.50 16.11
C PHE A 18 2.36 19.52 15.49
N PHE A 19 2.33 19.33 14.16
CA PHE A 19 3.16 18.38 13.43
C PHE A 19 4.29 19.04 12.61
N ASN A 20 4.54 20.34 12.82
CA ASN A 20 5.53 21.07 12.03
C ASN A 20 6.97 20.51 12.17
N TYR A 21 7.27 19.81 13.29
CA TYR A 21 8.55 19.14 13.50
C TYR A 21 8.81 18.02 12.47
N ILE A 22 7.75 17.33 12.02
CA ILE A 22 7.83 16.27 11.01
C ILE A 22 8.22 16.88 9.66
N ARG A 23 7.65 18.04 9.34
CA ARG A 23 7.98 18.78 8.12
C ARG A 23 9.40 19.35 8.15
N ALA A 24 9.87 19.80 9.31
CA ALA A 24 11.21 20.37 9.46
C ALA A 24 12.32 19.33 9.18
N ASN A 25 12.05 18.05 9.41
CA ASN A 25 12.99 16.96 9.16
C ASN A 25 12.64 16.20 7.86
N PRO A 26 13.47 16.28 6.79
CA PRO A 26 13.17 15.62 5.52
C PRO A 26 13.11 14.10 5.63
N PHE A 27 13.80 13.49 6.60
CA PHE A 27 13.74 12.06 6.85
C PHE A 27 12.38 11.64 7.43
N LEU A 28 11.87 12.38 8.42
CA LEU A 28 10.54 12.12 9.00
C LEU A 28 9.43 12.41 8.00
N LEU A 29 9.59 13.46 7.18
CA LEU A 29 8.65 13.74 6.09
C LEU A 29 8.60 12.59 5.09
N ARG A 30 9.74 12.04 4.67
CA ARG A 30 9.79 10.85 3.79
C ARG A 30 9.17 9.61 4.45
N GLN A 31 9.39 9.40 5.74
CA GLN A 31 8.74 8.32 6.48
C GLN A 31 7.21 8.46 6.45
N MET A 32 6.71 9.68 6.68
CA MET A 32 5.28 9.97 6.64
C MET A 32 4.69 9.79 5.23
N GLN A 33 5.42 10.21 4.18
CA GLN A 33 5.02 9.97 2.80
C GLN A 33 4.99 8.47 2.47
N SER A 34 5.96 7.69 2.95
CA SER A 34 5.97 6.23 2.76
C SER A 34 4.73 5.58 3.38
N VAL A 35 4.39 5.96 4.62
CA VAL A 35 3.16 5.46 5.27
C VAL A 35 1.92 5.83 4.45
N ALA A 36 1.86 7.06 3.91
CA ALA A 36 0.75 7.51 3.08
C ALA A 36 0.63 6.72 1.78
N VAL A 37 1.75 6.38 1.13
CA VAL A 37 1.77 5.54 -0.07
C VAL A 37 1.29 4.13 0.27
N ALA A 38 1.81 3.52 1.33
CA ALA A 38 1.40 2.18 1.76
C ALA A 38 -0.11 2.11 2.05
N VAL A 39 -0.64 3.07 2.80
CA VAL A 39 -2.08 3.19 3.11
C VAL A 39 -2.91 3.40 1.84
N GLY A 40 -2.45 4.26 0.94
CA GLY A 40 -3.13 4.54 -0.32
C GLY A 40 -3.24 3.30 -1.22
N VAL A 41 -2.21 2.47 -1.27
CA VAL A 41 -2.23 1.22 -2.04
C VAL A 41 -3.08 0.16 -1.33
N ALA A 42 -2.91 0.01 -0.02
CA ALA A 42 -3.64 -0.97 0.79
C ALA A 42 -5.17 -0.77 0.72
N THR A 43 -5.63 0.48 0.72
CA THR A 43 -7.06 0.82 0.59
C THR A 43 -7.63 0.54 -0.80
N CYS A 44 -6.84 0.71 -1.86
CA CYS A 44 -7.31 0.40 -3.22
C CYS A 44 -7.45 -1.10 -3.48
N PHE A 45 -6.51 -1.91 -2.98
CA PHE A 45 -6.44 -3.33 -3.31
C PHE A 45 -6.89 -4.26 -2.17
N GLY A 46 -7.19 -3.72 -0.98
CA GLY A 46 -7.54 -4.53 0.19
C GLY A 46 -6.40 -5.42 0.70
N ALA A 47 -5.14 -5.12 0.32
CA ALA A 47 -3.96 -5.93 0.64
C ALA A 47 -2.95 -5.11 1.45
N PRO A 48 -2.90 -5.23 2.79
CA PRO A 48 -2.08 -4.37 3.63
C PRO A 48 -0.59 -4.64 3.43
N VAL A 49 -0.21 -5.92 3.37
CA VAL A 49 1.19 -6.33 3.18
C VAL A 49 1.69 -5.92 1.80
N GLY A 50 0.87 -6.10 0.76
CA GLY A 50 1.20 -5.67 -0.60
C GLY A 50 1.42 -4.16 -0.69
N GLY A 51 0.57 -3.35 -0.04
CA GLY A 51 0.75 -1.90 0.02
C GLY A 51 2.04 -1.47 0.71
N VAL A 52 2.41 -2.14 1.81
CA VAL A 52 3.68 -1.88 2.51
C VAL A 52 4.88 -2.25 1.64
N LEU A 53 4.88 -3.43 1.02
CA LEU A 53 5.96 -3.87 0.15
C LEU A 53 6.15 -2.93 -1.06
N PHE A 54 5.05 -2.56 -1.71
CA PHE A 54 5.07 -1.59 -2.80
C PHE A 54 5.64 -0.24 -2.35
N SER A 55 5.26 0.24 -1.16
CA SER A 55 5.79 1.49 -0.64
C SER A 55 7.29 1.43 -0.39
N ILE A 56 7.84 0.30 0.05
CA ILE A 56 9.28 0.13 0.24
C ILE A 56 10.00 0.20 -1.10
N GLU A 57 9.49 -0.54 -2.09
CA GLU A 57 10.07 -0.64 -3.43
C GLU A 57 10.13 0.71 -4.15
N VAL A 58 9.05 1.50 -4.06
CA VAL A 58 8.92 2.76 -4.83
C VAL A 58 9.47 3.99 -4.10
N THR A 59 9.45 4.03 -2.77
CA THR A 59 9.64 5.30 -2.04
C THR A 59 11.08 5.60 -1.65
N SER A 60 11.94 4.60 -1.44
CA SER A 60 13.32 4.86 -0.97
C SER A 60 14.27 3.70 -1.21
N THR A 61 15.53 4.02 -1.55
CA THR A 61 16.65 3.06 -1.60
C THR A 61 17.08 2.56 -0.22
N VAL A 62 16.80 3.34 0.83
CA VAL A 62 17.09 2.99 2.23
C VAL A 62 15.82 3.20 3.05
N PHE A 63 15.31 2.11 3.62
CA PHE A 63 14.06 2.12 4.39
C PHE A 63 14.32 1.72 5.84
N ALA A 64 13.89 2.56 6.79
CA ALA A 64 14.04 2.25 8.21
C ALA A 64 13.05 1.14 8.62
N VAL A 65 13.55 0.10 9.28
CA VAL A 65 12.71 -1.00 9.81
C VAL A 65 11.62 -0.48 10.76
N SER A 66 11.92 0.56 11.54
CA SER A 66 10.93 1.22 12.40
C SER A 66 9.77 1.84 11.62
N ASN A 67 9.97 2.20 10.35
CA ASN A 67 8.92 2.72 9.49
C ASN A 67 8.04 1.62 8.90
N LEU A 68 8.51 0.37 8.82
CA LEU A 68 7.72 -0.77 8.33
C LEU A 68 6.50 -0.99 9.21
N TRP A 69 6.71 -1.01 10.52
CA TRP A 69 5.63 -1.17 11.50
C TRP A 69 4.60 -0.05 11.40
N LYS A 70 5.04 1.20 11.16
CA LYS A 70 4.13 2.34 10.96
C LYS A 70 3.30 2.18 9.69
N CYS A 71 3.91 1.72 8.61
CA CYS A 71 3.22 1.46 7.34
C CYS A 71 2.20 0.33 7.48
N PHE A 72 2.58 -0.77 8.13
CA PHE A 72 1.69 -1.91 8.36
C PHE A 72 0.51 -1.53 9.25
N TYR A 73 0.77 -0.87 10.37
CA TYR A 73 -0.28 -0.42 11.29
C TYR A 73 -1.27 0.53 10.60
N GLY A 74 -0.77 1.53 9.86
CA GLY A 74 -1.62 2.45 9.10
C GLY A 74 -2.45 1.73 8.03
N SER A 75 -1.83 0.81 7.29
CA SER A 75 -2.49 0.05 6.22
C SER A 75 -3.56 -0.89 6.76
N ALA A 76 -3.30 -1.55 7.90
CA ALA A 76 -4.27 -2.42 8.56
C ALA A 76 -5.52 -1.64 8.98
N TRP A 77 -5.35 -0.48 9.63
CA TRP A 77 -6.47 0.38 10.01
C TRP A 77 -7.28 0.87 8.82
N ALA A 78 -6.60 1.21 7.72
CA ALA A 78 -7.28 1.69 6.54
C ALA A 78 -8.19 0.61 5.91
N ILE A 79 -7.75 -0.65 5.93
CA ILE A 79 -8.56 -1.79 5.47
C ILE A 79 -9.69 -2.11 6.46
N VAL A 80 -9.44 -2.04 7.77
CA VAL A 80 -10.50 -2.20 8.77
C VAL A 80 -11.60 -1.17 8.55
N MET A 81 -11.22 0.10 8.35
CA MET A 81 -12.18 1.17 8.06
C MET A 81 -12.92 0.95 6.74
N PHE A 82 -12.21 0.54 5.69
CA PHE A 82 -12.82 0.23 4.40
C PHE A 82 -13.84 -0.90 4.52
N ARG A 83 -13.50 -1.98 5.21
CA ARG A 83 -14.41 -3.12 5.47
C ARG A 83 -15.59 -2.72 6.35
N SER A 84 -15.38 -1.94 7.41
CA SER A 84 -16.50 -1.48 8.24
C SER A 84 -17.47 -0.58 7.48
N LEU A 85 -16.96 0.30 6.61
CA LEU A 85 -17.80 1.15 5.78
C LEU A 85 -18.58 0.33 4.75
N HIS A 86 -17.96 -0.72 4.21
CA HIS A 86 -18.62 -1.65 3.29
C HIS A 86 -19.82 -2.35 3.95
N GLU A 87 -19.64 -2.91 5.14
CA GLU A 87 -20.73 -3.56 5.90
C GLU A 87 -21.89 -2.61 6.19
N ILE A 88 -21.60 -1.33 6.48
CA ILE A 88 -22.62 -0.32 6.76
C ILE A 88 -23.35 0.13 5.48
N ALA A 89 -22.63 0.26 4.36
CA ALA A 89 -23.14 0.88 3.15
C ALA A 89 -23.69 -0.11 2.11
N SER A 90 -23.62 -1.43 2.36
CA SER A 90 -24.10 -2.51 1.49
C SER A 90 -23.64 -2.45 0.02
N ILE A 91 -22.48 -1.85 -0.23
CA ILE A 91 -21.89 -1.68 -1.58
C ILE A 91 -21.22 -3.00 -1.99
N SER A 92 -21.66 -3.71 -3.03
CA SER A 92 -21.03 -4.96 -3.51
C SER A 92 -19.49 -4.88 -3.62
N THR A 93 -18.77 -5.79 -2.96
CA THR A 93 -17.29 -5.86 -2.97
C THR A 93 -16.74 -6.68 -4.13
N PHE A 94 -15.42 -6.58 -4.30
CA PHE A 94 -14.64 -7.44 -5.19
C PHE A 94 -14.73 -8.89 -4.67
N ASP A 95 -15.26 -9.80 -5.48
CA ASP A 95 -15.35 -11.21 -5.12
C ASP A 95 -13.95 -11.81 -4.97
N GLN A 96 -13.68 -12.38 -3.78
CA GLN A 96 -12.48 -13.19 -3.60
C GLN A 96 -12.71 -14.54 -4.29
N THR A 97 -11.93 -14.81 -5.34
CA THR A 97 -11.92 -16.13 -5.97
C THR A 97 -11.14 -17.11 -5.09
N SER A 98 -11.83 -18.13 -4.58
CA SER A 98 -11.19 -19.27 -3.92
C SER A 98 -10.58 -20.17 -5.00
N HIS A 99 -9.26 -20.38 -4.93
CA HIS A 99 -8.55 -21.30 -5.80
C HIS A 99 -8.09 -22.51 -5.00
N ASP A 100 -8.41 -23.71 -5.47
CA ASP A 100 -7.84 -24.95 -4.94
C ASP A 100 -6.34 -25.02 -5.27
N GLU A 101 -5.55 -25.64 -4.39
CA GLU A 101 -4.12 -25.87 -4.57
C GLU A 101 -3.87 -26.81 -5.77
N THR A 102 -3.84 -26.24 -6.97
CA THR A 102 -3.52 -26.96 -8.19
C THR A 102 -2.00 -27.04 -8.39
N GLN A 103 -1.50 -28.17 -8.88
CA GLN A 103 -0.07 -28.36 -9.14
C GLN A 103 0.39 -27.48 -10.32
N PHE A 104 1.05 -26.37 -10.00
CA PHE A 104 1.59 -25.40 -10.97
C PHE A 104 2.80 -25.89 -11.79
N GLY A 105 3.28 -27.12 -11.57
CA GLY A 105 4.55 -27.65 -12.11
C GLY A 105 4.79 -27.37 -13.60
N PRO A 106 3.96 -27.90 -14.53
CA PRO A 106 4.15 -27.66 -15.96
C PRO A 106 3.76 -26.25 -16.42
N ALA A 107 2.91 -25.54 -15.67
CA ALA A 107 2.46 -24.19 -16.02
C ALA A 107 3.50 -23.10 -15.73
N LEU A 108 4.50 -23.37 -14.89
CA LEU A 108 5.51 -22.39 -14.47
C LEU A 108 6.32 -21.84 -15.64
N LEU A 109 6.66 -22.68 -16.64
CA LEU A 109 7.38 -22.25 -17.84
C LEU A 109 6.54 -21.26 -18.65
N LEU A 110 5.23 -21.49 -18.78
CA LEU A 110 4.31 -20.57 -19.45
C LEU A 110 4.19 -19.25 -18.69
N PHE A 111 4.17 -19.26 -17.36
CA PHE A 111 4.17 -18.03 -16.55
C PHE A 111 5.45 -17.20 -16.73
N ILE A 112 6.62 -17.84 -16.87
CA ILE A 112 7.88 -17.14 -17.17
C ILE A 112 7.79 -16.46 -18.53
N VAL A 113 7.36 -17.17 -19.58
CA VAL A 113 7.23 -16.60 -20.93
C VAL A 113 6.25 -15.42 -20.91
N LEU A 114 5.09 -15.58 -20.27
CA LEU A 114 4.11 -14.51 -20.12
C LEU A 114 4.69 -13.29 -19.41
N GLY A 115 5.45 -13.49 -18.32
CA GLY A 115 6.14 -12.43 -17.59
C GLY A 115 7.16 -11.69 -18.45
N THR A 116 7.96 -12.41 -19.25
CA THR A 116 8.93 -11.78 -20.16
C THR A 116 8.27 -10.96 -21.27
N LEU A 117 7.16 -11.45 -21.84
CA LEU A 117 6.40 -10.72 -22.84
C LEU A 117 5.76 -9.47 -22.23
N CYS A 118 5.16 -9.57 -21.04
CA CYS A 118 4.57 -8.45 -20.32
C CYS A 118 5.61 -7.36 -19.97
N GLY A 119 6.83 -7.74 -19.59
CA GLY A 119 7.91 -6.79 -19.30
C GLY A 119 8.56 -6.18 -20.55
N LEU A 120 8.40 -6.77 -21.72
CA LEU A 120 8.94 -6.27 -22.99
C LEU A 120 7.99 -5.26 -23.67
N MET A 121 6.68 -5.45 -23.49
CA MET A 121 5.66 -4.53 -24.01
C MET A 121 5.64 -3.20 -23.25
#